data_AF-A0A7W4K1W2-F1
#
_entry.id   AF-A0A7W4K1W2-F1
#
_cell.length_a   1.000
_cell.length_b   1.000
_cell.length_c   1.000
_cell.angle_alpha   90.00
_cell.angle_beta   90.00
_cell.angle_gamma   90.00
#
_symmetry.space_group_name_H-M   'P 1'
#
loop_
_entity.id
_entity.type
_entity.pdbx_description
1 polymer ?
#
loop_
_entity_poly.entity_id
_entity_poly.type
_entity_poly.pdbx_seq_one_letter_code
_entity_poly.pdbx_strand_id
1 'polypeptide(L)'
;MPTDHAILFRNRQEAGQALGTALLSLASVHPLVLALPRGGVPVAFEVARMLGAEMDLLFVRKIGSPGREEYGFGAIVDGADPQIVLDDAYVRDAGISAETIGTIVDRQRAEIDRQRRLYAPDRQPVPVTGRVVIVVDDGIATGGTMRAALRAVRKNHPARLVLAVPVAPADSIATLRTECDRIVCLSQPQPFFAVGACYRDFPQVEDADVIRLLAQARDLHPGHMTGGAGSHSVPL
;
A
#
# COMPACT_ATOMS: atom_id res chain seq x y z
N MET A 1 6.12 -11.82 35.11
CA MET A 1 4.69 -11.76 34.72
C MET A 1 4.66 -11.62 33.21
N PRO A 2 4.01 -12.52 32.45
CA PRO A 2 3.77 -12.24 31.05
C PRO A 2 2.77 -11.08 31.02
N THR A 3 3.19 -9.91 30.54
CA THR A 3 2.27 -8.86 30.14
C THR A 3 1.37 -9.45 29.06
N ASP A 4 0.09 -9.57 29.35
CA ASP A 4 -0.92 -10.01 28.40
C ASP A 4 -0.98 -8.94 27.30
N HIS A 5 -0.14 -9.08 26.29
CA HIS A 5 -0.19 -8.27 25.09
C HIS A 5 -1.54 -8.58 24.47
N ALA A 6 -2.43 -7.59 24.38
CA ALA A 6 -3.76 -7.80 23.85
C ALA A 6 -3.64 -8.24 22.38
N ILE A 7 -3.63 -9.56 22.15
CA ILE A 7 -3.73 -10.14 20.82
C ILE A 7 -5.09 -9.68 20.28
N LEU A 8 -5.05 -8.84 19.25
CA LEU A 8 -6.24 -8.21 18.68
C LEU A 8 -6.87 -9.05 17.58
N PHE A 9 -6.01 -9.73 16.81
CA PHE A 9 -6.42 -10.53 15.66
C PHE A 9 -5.71 -11.88 15.71
N ARG A 10 -6.37 -12.93 15.22
CA ARG A 10 -5.77 -14.24 15.01
C ARG A 10 -4.74 -14.16 13.89
N ASN A 11 -5.09 -13.58 12.75
CA ASN A 11 -4.21 -13.45 11.59
C ASN A 11 -4.63 -12.26 10.71
N ARG A 12 -3.88 -12.03 9.63
CA ARG A 12 -4.18 -10.95 8.65
C ARG A 12 -5.56 -11.09 8.00
N GLN A 13 -6.06 -12.31 7.84
CA GLN A 13 -7.37 -12.54 7.24
C GLN A 13 -8.49 -12.00 8.13
N GLU A 14 -8.48 -12.35 9.42
CA GLU A 14 -9.47 -11.84 10.38
C GLU A 14 -9.41 -10.31 10.49
N ALA A 15 -8.20 -9.75 10.54
CA ALA A 15 -8.01 -8.30 10.54
C ALA A 15 -8.58 -7.63 9.27
N GLY A 16 -8.38 -8.23 8.10
CA GLY A 16 -8.92 -7.73 6.84
C GLY A 16 -10.45 -7.82 6.77
N GLN A 17 -11.06 -8.87 7.32
CA GLN A 17 -12.52 -9.00 7.40
C GLN A 17 -13.13 -7.94 8.34
N ALA A 18 -12.52 -7.70 9.50
CA ALA A 18 -12.93 -6.65 10.41
C ALA A 18 -12.78 -5.26 9.76
N LEU A 19 -11.67 -5.04 9.03
CA LEU A 19 -11.41 -3.78 8.34
C LEU A 19 -12.40 -3.54 7.20
N GLY A 20 -12.70 -4.59 6.41
CA GLY A 20 -13.74 -4.55 5.37
C GLY A 20 -15.11 -4.18 5.95
N THR A 21 -15.46 -4.73 7.11
CA THR A 21 -16.73 -4.43 7.79
C THR A 21 -16.83 -2.95 8.14
N ALA A 22 -15.75 -2.37 8.67
CA ALA A 22 -15.68 -0.94 8.99
C ALA A 22 -15.72 -0.02 7.74
N LEU A 23 -15.47 -0.57 6.55
CA LEU A 23 -15.44 0.15 5.28
C LEU A 23 -16.68 -0.08 4.40
N LEU A 24 -17.64 -0.92 4.81
CA LEU A 24 -18.84 -1.28 4.01
C LEU A 24 -19.61 -0.09 3.45
N SER A 25 -19.61 1.05 4.16
CA SER A 25 -20.23 2.31 3.68
C SER A 25 -19.66 2.82 2.34
N LEU A 26 -18.47 2.34 1.94
CA LEU A 26 -17.81 2.71 0.69
C LEU A 26 -18.10 1.72 -0.46
N ALA A 27 -18.78 0.60 -0.22
CA ALA A 27 -18.99 -0.42 -1.26
C ALA A 27 -19.75 0.15 -2.48
N SER A 28 -20.75 1.01 -2.24
CA SER A 28 -21.62 1.56 -3.29
C SER A 28 -20.91 2.50 -4.28
N VAL A 29 -19.69 2.94 -3.97
CA VAL A 29 -18.89 3.81 -4.85
C VAL A 29 -17.76 3.07 -5.56
N HIS A 30 -17.75 1.72 -5.48
CA HIS A 30 -16.77 0.84 -6.14
C HIS A 30 -15.31 1.34 -6.02
N PRO A 31 -14.79 1.43 -4.77
CA PRO A 31 -13.48 2.00 -4.52
C PRO A 31 -12.37 1.17 -5.15
N LEU A 32 -11.19 1.78 -5.30
CA LEU A 32 -9.95 1.06 -5.58
C LEU A 32 -9.25 0.76 -4.26
N VAL A 33 -8.94 -0.52 -4.00
CA VAL A 33 -8.13 -0.93 -2.87
C VAL A 33 -6.68 -1.08 -3.32
N LEU A 34 -5.78 -0.30 -2.72
CA LEU A 34 -4.35 -0.35 -2.98
C LEU A 34 -3.63 -0.98 -1.78
N ALA A 35 -2.96 -2.10 -2.02
CA ALA A 35 -2.22 -2.83 -0.99
C ALA A 35 -0.73 -2.49 -1.02
N LEU A 36 -0.14 -2.22 0.14
CA LEU A 36 1.31 -2.17 0.28
C LEU A 36 1.86 -3.61 0.39
N PRO A 37 2.70 -4.07 -0.54
CA PRO A 37 3.29 -5.40 -0.45
C PRO A 37 4.40 -5.45 0.62
N ARG A 38 4.60 -6.59 1.29
CA ARG A 38 3.86 -7.86 1.15
C ARG A 38 2.75 -8.00 2.19
N GLY A 39 2.99 -7.52 3.40
CA GLY A 39 2.13 -7.69 4.57
C GLY A 39 0.69 -7.19 4.38
N GLY A 40 0.51 -6.07 3.69
CA GLY A 40 -0.82 -5.50 3.42
C GLY A 40 -1.69 -6.30 2.47
N VAL A 41 -1.13 -7.17 1.63
CA VAL A 41 -1.87 -7.86 0.55
C VAL A 41 -2.98 -8.79 1.08
N PRO A 42 -2.74 -9.68 2.06
CA PRO A 42 -3.81 -10.50 2.65
C PRO A 42 -4.94 -9.69 3.30
N VAL A 43 -4.61 -8.54 3.90
CA VAL A 43 -5.60 -7.66 4.53
C VAL A 43 -6.44 -6.96 3.46
N ALA A 44 -5.77 -6.38 2.46
CA ALA A 44 -6.40 -5.70 1.34
C ALA A 44 -7.29 -6.62 0.51
N PHE A 45 -6.91 -7.89 0.33
CA PHE A 45 -7.71 -8.89 -0.36
C PHE A 45 -9.09 -9.07 0.31
N GLU A 46 -9.13 -9.22 1.63
CA GLU A 46 -10.39 -9.38 2.36
C GLU A 46 -11.24 -8.10 2.31
N VAL A 47 -10.61 -6.92 2.38
CA VAL A 47 -11.29 -5.64 2.19
C VAL A 47 -11.92 -5.57 0.79
N ALA A 48 -11.15 -5.84 -0.26
CA ALA A 48 -11.62 -5.79 -1.64
C ALA A 48 -12.75 -6.79 -1.91
N ARG A 49 -12.60 -8.02 -1.43
CA ARG A 49 -13.63 -9.07 -1.51
C ARG A 49 -14.92 -8.65 -0.83
N MET A 50 -14.84 -8.03 0.35
CA MET A 50 -16.02 -7.62 1.11
C MET A 50 -16.74 -6.42 0.47
N LEU A 51 -15.99 -5.48 -0.11
CA LEU A 51 -16.55 -4.29 -0.73
C LEU A 51 -17.03 -4.50 -2.17
N GLY A 52 -16.74 -5.65 -2.79
CA GLY A 52 -16.90 -5.80 -4.23
C GLY A 52 -16.06 -4.77 -5.00
N ALA A 53 -14.82 -4.56 -4.54
CA ALA A 53 -13.92 -3.52 -5.03
C ALA A 53 -12.76 -4.11 -5.83
N GLU A 54 -12.28 -3.33 -6.79
CA GLU A 54 -11.04 -3.63 -7.51
C GLU A 54 -9.84 -3.49 -6.57
N MET A 55 -8.85 -4.38 -6.73
CA MET A 55 -7.62 -4.38 -5.93
C MET A 55 -6.39 -4.30 -6.81
N ASP A 56 -5.43 -3.48 -6.42
CA ASP A 56 -4.10 -3.41 -7.04
C ASP A 56 -2.98 -3.21 -6.01
N LEU A 57 -1.73 -3.32 -6.44
CA LEU A 57 -0.56 -3.09 -5.60
C LEU A 57 -0.08 -1.64 -5.67
N LEU A 58 0.35 -1.11 -4.53
CA LEU A 58 1.05 0.16 -4.43
C LEU A 58 2.48 -0.09 -3.97
N PHE A 59 3.42 -0.04 -4.90
CA PHE A 59 4.83 -0.22 -4.60
C PHE A 59 5.42 1.09 -4.06
N VAL A 60 6.00 1.01 -2.86
CA VAL A 60 6.60 2.15 -2.18
C VAL A 60 7.99 1.75 -1.69
N ARG A 61 9.01 2.50 -2.08
CA ARG A 61 10.39 2.32 -1.62
C ARG A 61 10.90 3.60 -1.00
N LYS A 62 11.40 3.53 0.23
CA LYS A 62 12.05 4.68 0.87
C LYS A 62 13.38 4.99 0.18
N ILE A 63 13.67 6.28 0.08
CA ILE A 63 14.97 6.81 -0.29
C ILE A 63 15.67 7.13 1.03
N GLY A 64 16.55 6.21 1.44
CA GLY A 64 17.33 6.30 2.68
C GLY A 64 18.51 7.25 2.54
N SER A 65 18.88 7.92 3.63
CA SER A 65 20.07 8.76 3.71
C SER A 65 21.33 7.92 3.50
N PRO A 66 22.33 8.39 2.72
CA PRO A 66 23.60 7.69 2.57
C PRO A 66 24.25 7.35 3.92
N GLY A 67 24.62 6.08 4.13
CA GLY A 67 25.24 5.59 5.37
C GLY A 67 24.30 5.47 6.58
N ARG A 68 23.01 5.76 6.39
CA ARG A 68 21.94 5.75 7.42
C ARG A 68 20.61 5.41 6.75
N GLU A 69 20.51 4.26 6.09
CA GLU A 69 19.35 3.93 5.26
C GLU A 69 18.02 3.83 6.03
N GLU A 70 18.09 3.65 7.35
CA GLU A 70 16.94 3.70 8.25
C GLU A 70 16.30 5.11 8.33
N TYR A 71 17.07 6.16 8.06
CA TYR A 71 16.60 7.54 7.98
C TYR A 71 16.20 7.87 6.54
N GLY A 72 14.93 7.64 6.22
CA GLY A 72 14.36 7.96 4.91
C GLY A 72 14.12 9.46 4.74
N PHE A 73 14.73 10.07 3.72
CA PHE A 73 14.48 11.46 3.33
C PHE A 73 13.56 11.59 2.12
N GLY A 74 13.07 10.47 1.60
CA GLY A 74 12.14 10.48 0.50
C GLY A 74 11.56 9.10 0.24
N ALA A 75 10.80 8.99 -0.84
CA ALA A 75 10.28 7.74 -1.33
C ALA A 75 10.02 7.79 -2.83
N ILE A 76 10.09 6.62 -3.43
CA ILE A 76 9.59 6.32 -4.76
C ILE A 76 8.28 5.59 -4.57
N VAL A 77 7.25 6.07 -5.26
CA VAL A 77 5.97 5.39 -5.34
C VAL A 77 5.69 5.13 -6.79
N ASP A 78 5.35 3.89 -7.06
CA ASP A 78 5.04 3.46 -8.40
C ASP A 78 3.53 3.38 -8.59
N GLY A 79 3.08 3.52 -9.83
CA GLY A 79 1.66 3.50 -10.20
C GLY A 79 1.50 3.75 -11.68
N ALA A 80 0.32 4.20 -12.09
CA ALA A 80 0.09 4.66 -13.47
C ALA A 80 0.94 5.90 -13.80
N ASP A 81 1.28 6.69 -12.78
CA ASP A 81 2.21 7.82 -12.86
C ASP A 81 3.22 7.72 -11.69
N PRO A 82 4.44 7.20 -11.92
CA PRO A 82 5.45 7.00 -10.89
C PRO A 82 5.99 8.33 -10.34
N GLN A 83 6.08 8.44 -9.02
CA GLN A 83 6.44 9.68 -8.33
C GLN A 83 7.65 9.50 -7.43
N ILE A 84 8.50 10.52 -7.39
CA ILE A 84 9.54 10.67 -6.36
C ILE A 84 9.11 11.82 -5.43
N VAL A 85 9.13 11.56 -4.13
CA VAL A 85 8.85 12.56 -3.09
C VAL A 85 10.08 12.66 -2.22
N LEU A 86 10.63 13.86 -2.08
CA LEU A 86 11.80 14.14 -1.25
C LEU A 86 11.42 15.14 -0.15
N ASP A 87 12.11 15.04 0.98
CA ASP A 87 12.18 16.08 2.00
C ASP A 87 13.29 17.05 1.61
N ASP A 88 12.92 18.12 0.91
CA ASP A 88 13.87 19.11 0.39
C ASP A 88 14.63 19.83 1.52
N ALA A 89 14.05 19.93 2.72
CA ALA A 89 14.74 20.53 3.86
C ALA A 89 15.85 19.60 4.35
N TYR A 90 15.54 18.32 4.55
CA TYR A 90 16.55 17.33 4.93
C TYR A 90 17.66 17.21 3.88
N VAL A 91 17.30 17.15 2.59
CA VAL A 91 18.28 17.04 1.50
C VAL A 91 19.29 18.19 1.53
N ARG A 92 18.80 19.42 1.75
CA ARG A 92 19.67 20.61 1.88
C ARG A 92 20.54 20.55 3.13
N ASP A 93 19.95 20.26 4.29
CA ASP A 93 20.66 20.27 5.57
C ASP A 93 21.72 19.16 5.66
N ALA A 94 21.44 18.00 5.07
CA ALA A 94 22.36 16.87 5.01
C ALA A 94 23.37 16.98 3.85
N GLY A 95 23.27 18.00 2.99
CA GLY A 95 24.19 18.22 1.88
C GLY A 95 24.22 17.10 0.83
N ILE A 96 23.08 16.44 0.58
CA ILE A 96 23.01 15.28 -0.32
C ILE A 96 23.00 15.77 -1.77
N SER A 97 23.98 15.34 -2.56
CA SER A 97 24.10 15.74 -3.96
C SER A 97 22.99 15.13 -4.84
N ALA A 98 22.59 15.84 -5.89
CA ALA A 98 21.62 15.34 -6.87
C ALA A 98 22.06 14.02 -7.53
N GLU A 99 23.35 13.83 -7.75
CA GLU A 99 23.94 12.59 -8.27
C GLU A 99 23.73 11.40 -7.31
N THR A 100 23.93 11.63 -6.02
CA THR A 100 23.70 10.62 -4.97
C THR A 100 22.23 10.25 -4.91
N ILE A 101 21.33 11.25 -4.98
CA ILE A 101 19.89 11.02 -5.03
C ILE A 101 19.53 10.18 -6.26
N GLY A 102 20.06 10.53 -7.44
CA GLY A 102 19.85 9.80 -8.69
C GLY A 102 20.22 8.32 -8.57
N THR A 103 21.40 8.03 -8.02
CA THR A 103 21.89 6.65 -7.85
C THR A 103 20.99 5.84 -6.90
N ILE A 104 20.56 6.44 -5.79
CA ILE A 104 19.63 5.77 -4.86
C ILE A 104 18.28 5.53 -5.56
N VAL A 105 17.81 6.53 -6.30
CA VAL A 105 16.55 6.47 -7.02
C VAL A 105 16.53 5.34 -8.03
N ASP A 106 17.56 5.23 -8.86
CA ASP A 106 17.65 4.20 -9.90
C ASP A 106 17.68 2.80 -9.30
N ARG A 107 18.43 2.61 -8.21
CA ARG A 107 18.45 1.34 -7.46
C ARG A 107 17.06 0.97 -6.92
N GLN A 108 16.34 1.93 -6.35
CA GLN A 108 15.00 1.65 -5.83
C GLN A 108 13.97 1.41 -6.95
N ARG A 109 14.07 2.12 -8.08
CA ARG A 109 13.23 1.89 -9.27
C ARG A 109 13.43 0.48 -9.82
N ALA A 110 14.68 0.05 -9.99
CA ALA A 110 14.99 -1.29 -10.49
C ALA A 110 14.38 -2.39 -9.61
N GLU A 111 14.36 -2.19 -8.29
CA GLU A 111 13.71 -3.13 -7.38
C GLU A 111 12.18 -3.12 -7.49
N ILE A 112 11.56 -1.95 -7.67
CA ILE A 112 10.13 -1.89 -7.93
C ILE A 112 9.80 -2.61 -9.23
N ASP A 113 10.55 -2.36 -10.29
CA ASP A 113 10.36 -3.02 -11.59
C ASP A 113 10.51 -4.54 -11.49
N ARG A 114 11.45 -5.01 -10.65
CA ARG A 114 11.60 -6.44 -10.35
C ARG A 114 10.34 -6.99 -9.69
N GLN A 115 9.81 -6.32 -8.66
CA GLN A 115 8.61 -6.75 -7.95
C GLN A 115 7.37 -6.70 -8.84
N ARG A 116 7.24 -5.67 -9.69
CA ARG A 116 6.16 -5.57 -10.69
C ARG A 116 6.18 -6.73 -11.66
N ARG A 117 7.33 -7.03 -12.25
CA ARG A 117 7.48 -8.19 -13.15
C ARG A 117 7.15 -9.50 -12.46
N LEU A 118 7.41 -9.61 -11.16
CA LEU A 118 7.12 -10.82 -10.40
C LEU A 118 5.63 -10.96 -10.05
N TYR A 119 4.99 -9.89 -9.56
CA TYR A 119 3.63 -9.97 -9.03
C TYR A 119 2.55 -9.67 -10.07
N ALA A 120 2.91 -8.93 -11.12
CA ALA A 120 1.97 -8.31 -12.05
C ALA A 120 2.59 -8.14 -13.47
N PRO A 121 3.17 -9.21 -14.08
CA PRO A 121 3.97 -9.10 -15.31
C PRO A 121 3.23 -8.45 -16.50
N ASP A 122 1.93 -8.73 -16.64
CA ASP A 122 1.12 -8.26 -17.78
C ASP A 122 0.09 -7.19 -17.37
N ARG A 123 0.17 -6.68 -16.14
CA ARG A 123 -0.85 -5.79 -15.59
C ARG A 123 -0.39 -4.34 -15.60
N GLN A 124 -1.14 -3.50 -16.29
CA GLN A 124 -0.97 -2.06 -16.13
C GLN A 124 -1.56 -1.60 -14.78
N PRO A 125 -0.89 -0.67 -14.08
CA PRO A 125 -1.40 -0.11 -12.84
C PRO A 125 -2.77 0.54 -13.04
N VAL A 126 -3.68 0.32 -12.10
CA VAL A 126 -5.03 0.90 -12.17
C VAL A 126 -4.95 2.42 -11.92
N PRO A 127 -5.54 3.27 -12.79
CA PRO A 127 -5.58 4.71 -12.57
C PRO A 127 -6.36 5.08 -11.30
N VAL A 128 -5.82 6.01 -10.52
CA VAL A 128 -6.43 6.48 -9.26
C VAL A 128 -7.24 7.78 -9.42
N THR A 129 -7.04 8.50 -10.52
CA THR A 129 -7.64 9.82 -10.77
C THR A 129 -9.16 9.78 -10.70
N GLY A 130 -9.74 10.68 -9.90
CA GLY A 130 -11.19 10.78 -9.74
C GLY A 130 -11.86 9.61 -9.00
N ARG A 131 -11.10 8.63 -8.49
CA ARG A 131 -11.64 7.48 -7.74
C ARG A 131 -11.63 7.69 -6.23
N VAL A 132 -12.48 6.96 -5.53
CA VAL A 132 -12.30 6.70 -4.09
C VAL A 132 -11.25 5.60 -3.94
N VAL A 133 -10.14 5.93 -3.29
CA VAL A 133 -8.97 5.04 -3.12
C VAL A 133 -8.79 4.71 -1.65
N ILE A 134 -8.62 3.44 -1.34
CA ILE A 134 -8.36 2.91 0.01
C ILE A 134 -6.97 2.30 0.02
N VAL A 135 -6.02 2.93 0.72
CA VAL A 135 -4.67 2.41 0.91
C VAL A 135 -4.62 1.55 2.16
N VAL A 136 -4.19 0.30 2.02
CA VAL A 136 -4.26 -0.74 3.06
C VAL A 136 -2.88 -1.33 3.35
N ASP A 137 -2.60 -1.55 4.63
CA ASP A 137 -1.46 -2.33 5.14
C ASP A 137 -1.89 -3.20 6.34
N ASP A 138 -1.05 -4.14 6.78
CA ASP A 138 -1.34 -5.00 7.95
C ASP A 138 -1.14 -4.28 9.29
N GLY A 139 -0.44 -3.16 9.29
CA GLY A 139 -0.38 -2.23 10.41
C GLY A 139 0.63 -1.14 10.17
N ILE A 140 0.70 -0.20 11.10
CA ILE A 140 1.66 0.91 11.04
C ILE A 140 2.47 0.91 12.33
N ALA A 141 3.80 0.93 12.22
CA ALA A 141 4.68 1.16 13.35
C ALA A 141 5.07 2.64 13.48
N THR A 142 5.70 3.21 12.45
CA THR A 142 6.20 4.61 12.46
C THR A 142 5.53 5.50 11.40
N GLY A 143 4.75 4.93 10.49
CA GLY A 143 4.00 5.67 9.47
C GLY A 143 4.80 6.21 8.29
N GLY A 144 6.14 6.14 8.28
CA GLY A 144 6.97 6.73 7.22
C GLY A 144 6.64 6.22 5.81
N THR A 145 6.58 4.90 5.63
CA THR A 145 6.19 4.28 4.34
C THR A 145 4.78 4.67 3.94
N MET A 146 3.83 4.66 4.89
CA MET A 146 2.44 5.02 4.62
C MET A 146 2.28 6.50 4.24
N ARG A 147 3.02 7.41 4.88
CA ARG A 147 3.03 8.84 4.55
C ARG A 147 3.47 9.05 3.10
N ALA A 148 4.55 8.39 2.69
CA ALA A 148 5.02 8.42 1.31
C ALA A 148 3.98 7.89 0.32
N ALA A 149 3.36 6.75 0.65
CA ALA A 149 2.30 6.15 -0.15
C ALA A 149 1.14 7.12 -0.37
N LEU A 150 0.61 7.71 0.70
CA LEU A 150 -0.53 8.63 0.65
C LEU A 150 -0.22 9.89 -0.15
N ARG A 151 0.96 10.49 0.05
CA ARG A 151 1.38 11.70 -0.70
C ARG A 151 1.45 11.44 -2.20
N ALA A 152 2.00 10.30 -2.61
CA ALA A 152 2.08 9.97 -4.03
C ALA A 152 0.71 9.66 -4.64
N VAL A 153 -0.15 8.93 -3.92
CA VAL A 153 -1.53 8.70 -4.39
C VAL A 153 -2.26 10.04 -4.53
N ARG A 154 -2.08 10.97 -3.59
CA ARG A 154 -2.71 12.30 -3.63
C ARG A 154 -2.31 13.12 -4.86
N LYS A 155 -1.05 13.04 -5.30
CA LYS A 155 -0.57 13.74 -6.52
C LYS A 155 -1.33 13.34 -7.78
N ASN A 156 -1.90 12.14 -7.80
CA ASN A 156 -2.71 11.63 -8.90
C ASN A 156 -4.21 11.93 -8.75
N HIS A 157 -4.56 12.91 -7.91
CA HIS A 157 -5.91 13.50 -7.81
C HIS A 157 -7.07 12.48 -7.66
N PRO A 158 -7.03 11.58 -6.66
CA PRO A 158 -8.20 10.77 -6.32
C PRO A 158 -9.34 11.68 -5.85
N ALA A 159 -10.59 11.27 -6.09
CA ALA A 159 -11.76 11.98 -5.55
C ALA A 159 -11.81 11.90 -4.02
N ARG A 160 -11.33 10.80 -3.44
CA ARG A 160 -11.16 10.65 -1.99
C ARG A 160 -10.05 9.65 -1.69
N LEU A 161 -9.18 9.98 -0.74
CA LEU A 161 -8.10 9.13 -0.26
C LEU A 161 -8.37 8.66 1.17
N VAL A 162 -8.47 7.35 1.36
CA VAL A 162 -8.73 6.71 2.65
C VAL A 162 -7.51 5.87 3.04
N LEU A 163 -7.01 6.08 4.26
CA LEU A 163 -6.07 5.16 4.90
C LEU A 163 -6.87 4.15 5.73
N ALA A 164 -6.64 2.85 5.53
CA ALA A 164 -7.28 1.82 6.32
C ALA A 164 -6.27 0.79 6.82
N VAL A 165 -6.15 0.64 8.15
CA VAL A 165 -5.23 -0.32 8.77
C VAL A 165 -5.86 -0.98 10.00
N PRO A 166 -5.54 -2.25 10.31
CA PRO A 166 -6.05 -2.89 11.51
C PRO A 166 -5.50 -2.27 12.80
N VAL A 167 -4.21 -1.95 12.83
CA VAL A 167 -3.52 -1.50 14.05
C VAL A 167 -2.44 -0.46 13.77
N ALA A 168 -2.36 0.56 14.62
CA ALA A 168 -1.32 1.59 14.58
C ALA A 168 -1.20 2.33 15.92
N PRO A 169 -0.02 2.81 16.32
CA PRO A 169 0.12 3.76 17.41
C PRO A 169 -0.69 5.05 17.20
N ALA A 170 -1.22 5.61 18.29
CA ALA A 170 -2.03 6.84 18.23
C ALA A 170 -1.25 8.06 17.72
N ASP A 171 0.03 8.17 18.06
CA ASP A 171 0.95 9.20 17.55
C ASP A 171 1.17 9.05 16.04
N SER A 172 1.42 7.84 15.55
CA SER A 172 1.51 7.56 14.11
C SER A 172 0.24 7.98 13.37
N ILE A 173 -0.94 7.61 13.88
CA ILE A 173 -2.23 8.03 13.30
C ILE A 173 -2.36 9.55 13.29
N ALA A 174 -2.02 10.23 14.38
CA ALA A 174 -2.10 11.69 14.48
C ALA A 174 -1.25 12.36 13.39
N THR A 175 -0.02 11.88 13.15
CA THR A 175 0.85 12.44 12.12
C THR A 175 0.40 12.18 10.67
N LEU A 176 -0.48 11.20 10.44
CA LEU A 176 -0.98 10.83 9.10
C LEU A 176 -2.31 11.49 8.75
N ARG A 177 -3.00 12.12 9.72
CA ARG A 177 -4.31 12.77 9.51
C ARG A 177 -4.28 13.85 8.43
N THR A 178 -3.15 14.51 8.22
CA THR A 178 -2.99 15.56 7.21
C THR A 178 -2.76 15.02 5.80
N GLU A 179 -2.53 13.71 5.64
CA GLU A 179 -2.12 13.12 4.37
C GLU A 179 -3.29 12.49 3.59
N CYS A 180 -4.45 12.29 4.23
CA CYS A 180 -5.62 11.62 3.66
C CYS A 180 -6.94 12.23 4.15
N ASP A 181 -8.04 11.93 3.45
CA ASP A 181 -9.36 12.50 3.76
C ASP A 181 -10.09 11.75 4.89
N ARG A 182 -9.70 10.49 5.13
CA ARG A 182 -10.25 9.64 6.19
C ARG A 182 -9.23 8.60 6.61
N ILE A 183 -9.14 8.38 7.92
CA ILE A 183 -8.41 7.25 8.50
C ILE A 183 -9.42 6.29 9.11
N VAL A 184 -9.26 5.00 8.82
CA VAL A 184 -9.91 3.88 9.51
C VAL A 184 -8.82 3.06 10.17
N CYS A 185 -8.74 3.13 11.50
CA CYS A 185 -7.83 2.34 12.31
C CYS A 185 -8.64 1.59 13.36
N LEU A 186 -8.64 0.25 13.33
CA LEU A 186 -9.51 -0.54 14.22
C LEU A 186 -9.02 -0.48 15.68
N SER A 187 -7.71 -0.42 15.90
CA SER A 187 -7.14 -0.37 17.23
C SER A 187 -5.86 0.46 17.31
N GLN A 188 -5.70 1.19 18.41
CA GLN A 188 -4.54 2.00 18.73
C GLN A 188 -3.98 1.61 20.11
N PRO A 189 -3.31 0.46 20.23
CA PRO A 189 -2.91 -0.10 21.53
C PRO A 189 -1.83 0.75 22.19
N GLN A 190 -1.86 0.76 23.53
CA GLN A 190 -0.84 1.39 24.38
C GLN A 190 -0.51 0.46 25.55
N PRO A 191 0.77 0.09 25.76
CA PRO A 191 1.92 0.38 24.90
C PRO A 191 1.86 -0.36 23.54
N PHE A 192 2.40 0.27 22.48
CA PHE A 192 2.62 -0.40 21.19
C PHE A 192 4.07 -0.90 21.11
N PHE A 193 4.24 -2.15 20.70
CA PHE A 193 5.56 -2.77 20.55
C PHE A 193 5.90 -2.97 19.07
N ALA A 194 5.08 -3.75 18.37
CA ALA A 194 5.24 -4.05 16.95
C ALA A 194 3.89 -4.46 16.36
N VAL A 195 3.75 -4.32 15.03
CA VAL A 195 2.55 -4.78 14.31
C VAL A 195 2.29 -6.26 14.59
N GLY A 196 3.32 -7.11 14.42
CA GLY A 196 3.19 -8.56 14.62
C GLY A 196 2.78 -8.99 16.03
N ALA A 197 3.03 -8.18 17.06
CA ALA A 197 2.60 -8.48 18.44
C ALA A 197 1.08 -8.36 18.64
N CYS A 198 0.38 -7.73 17.70
CA CYS A 198 -1.08 -7.59 17.72
C CYS A 198 -1.79 -8.78 17.05
N TYR A 199 -1.04 -9.73 16.51
CA TYR A 199 -1.52 -10.90 15.79
C TYR A 199 -1.10 -12.18 16.52
N ARG A 200 -1.99 -13.17 16.62
CA ARG A 200 -1.64 -14.50 17.13
C ARG A 200 -0.69 -15.22 16.16
N ASP A 201 -1.05 -15.20 14.88
CA ASP A 201 -0.34 -15.82 13.78
C ASP A 201 0.05 -14.73 12.77
N PHE A 202 1.34 -14.42 12.72
CA PHE A 202 1.91 -13.40 11.84
C PHE A 202 3.04 -13.94 10.97
N PRO A 203 2.80 -15.00 10.16
CA PRO A 203 3.82 -15.56 9.31
C PRO A 203 4.31 -14.50 8.30
N GLN A 204 5.54 -14.68 7.82
CA GLN A 204 6.02 -13.90 6.69
C GLN A 204 5.11 -14.16 5.48
N VAL A 205 4.70 -13.08 4.81
CA VAL A 205 3.96 -13.19 3.54
C VAL A 205 4.96 -13.40 2.42
N GLU A 206 4.84 -14.50 1.69
CA GLU A 206 5.74 -14.82 0.59
C GLU A 206 5.24 -14.26 -0.74
N ASP A 207 6.14 -14.18 -1.71
CA ASP A 207 5.84 -13.69 -3.06
C ASP A 207 4.72 -14.51 -3.73
N ALA A 208 4.69 -15.82 -3.47
CA ALA A 208 3.64 -16.71 -3.95
C ALA A 208 2.26 -16.39 -3.38
N ASP A 209 2.17 -15.92 -2.12
CA ASP A 209 0.90 -15.49 -1.53
C ASP A 209 0.37 -14.23 -2.19
N VAL A 210 1.27 -13.28 -2.49
CA VAL A 210 0.93 -12.04 -3.19
C VAL A 210 0.35 -12.35 -4.57
N ILE A 211 1.04 -13.19 -5.35
CA ILE A 211 0.60 -13.60 -6.69
C ILE A 211 -0.77 -14.28 -6.63
N ARG A 212 -0.94 -15.24 -5.70
CA ARG A 212 -2.19 -15.99 -5.54
C ARG A 212 -3.36 -15.08 -5.18
N LEU A 213 -3.19 -14.18 -4.22
CA LEU A 213 -4.26 -13.30 -3.75
C LEU A 213 -4.64 -12.24 -4.79
N LEU A 214 -3.67 -11.72 -5.55
CA LEU A 214 -3.95 -10.82 -6.67
C LEU A 214 -4.75 -11.52 -7.78
N ALA A 215 -4.39 -12.75 -8.13
CA ALA A 215 -5.14 -13.54 -9.12
C ALA A 215 -6.59 -13.78 -8.65
N GLN A 216 -6.77 -14.18 -7.39
CA GLN A 216 -8.10 -14.37 -6.80
C GLN A 216 -8.92 -13.07 -6.78
N ALA A 217 -8.31 -11.93 -6.45
CA ALA A 217 -9.01 -10.64 -6.44
C ALA A 217 -9.53 -10.24 -7.83
N ARG A 218 -8.77 -10.57 -8.88
CA ARG A 218 -9.15 -10.34 -10.29
C ARG A 218 -10.32 -11.22 -10.69
N ASP A 219 -10.31 -12.50 -10.33
CA ASP A 219 -11.37 -13.42 -10.72
C ASP A 219 -12.72 -13.04 -10.07
N LEU A 220 -12.68 -12.35 -8.93
CA LEU A 220 -13.86 -11.74 -8.30
C LEU A 220 -14.36 -10.47 -9.02
N HIS A 221 -13.52 -9.81 -9.83
CA HIS A 221 -13.82 -8.56 -10.55
C HIS A 221 -13.24 -8.55 -11.97
N PRO A 222 -13.81 -9.32 -12.91
CA PRO A 222 -13.27 -9.47 -14.27
C PRO A 222 -13.39 -8.21 -15.17
N GLY A 223 -13.93 -7.09 -14.65
CA GLY A 223 -14.39 -5.93 -15.43
C GLY A 223 -13.34 -5.06 -16.13
N HIS A 224 -12.03 -5.30 -16.00
CA HIS A 224 -10.97 -4.49 -16.62
C HIS A 224 -10.05 -5.29 -17.57
N MET A 225 -10.64 -6.05 -18.50
CA MET A 225 -9.94 -6.43 -19.74
C MET A 225 -10.17 -5.38 -20.82
N THR A 226 -9.36 -4.32 -20.85
CA THR A 226 -9.30 -3.41 -22.01
C THR A 226 -8.06 -3.70 -22.85
N GLY A 227 -8.28 -4.36 -24.01
CA GLY A 227 -7.60 -4.04 -25.26
C GLY A 227 -6.31 -4.79 -25.62
N GLY A 228 -6.41 -6.09 -25.96
CA GLY A 228 -5.43 -6.77 -26.82
C GLY A 228 -6.01 -6.97 -28.21
N ALA A 229 -5.40 -6.33 -29.22
CA ALA A 229 -5.89 -6.25 -30.60
C ALA A 229 -6.12 -7.62 -31.26
N GLY A 230 -7.36 -7.89 -31.66
CA GLY A 230 -7.69 -8.87 -32.68
C GLY A 230 -7.83 -8.18 -34.03
N SER A 231 -6.76 -8.11 -34.82
CA SER A 231 -6.85 -7.85 -36.26
C SER A 231 -6.69 -9.18 -37.01
N HIS A 232 -7.79 -9.91 -37.16
CA HIS A 232 -7.88 -10.95 -38.19
C HIS A 232 -8.38 -10.30 -39.47
N SER A 233 -7.46 -10.01 -40.38
CA SER A 233 -7.75 -9.77 -41.78
C SER A 233 -8.24 -11.06 -42.42
N VAL A 234 -9.49 -11.06 -42.88
CA VAL A 234 -10.04 -12.09 -43.79
C VAL A 234 -9.78 -11.60 -45.21
N PRO A 235 -9.19 -12.42 -46.11
CA PRO A 235 -9.02 -12.02 -47.50
C PRO A 235 -10.29 -12.29 -48.32
N LEU A 236 -10.56 -11.41 -49.28
CA LEU A 236 -11.28 -11.71 -50.52
C LEU A 236 -10.28 -11.73 -51.67
#